data_AF-A0A2G6ERV8-F1
#
_entry.id   AF-A0A2G6ERV8-F1
#
_cell.length_a   1.000
_cell.length_b   1.000
_cell.length_c   1.000
_cell.angle_alpha   90.00
_cell.angle_beta   90.00
_cell.angle_gamma   90.00
#
_symmetry.space_group_name_H-M   'P 1'
#
loop_
_entity.id
_entity.type
_entity.pdbx_description
1 polymer ?
#
loop_
_entity_poly.entity_id
_entity_poly.type
_entity_poly.pdbx_seq_one_letter_code
_entity_poly.pdbx_strand_id
1 'polypeptide(L)'
;MKEIKIGQYNTLTVTKAVDFGLYLDGGDVDEGGWGNILLPARYVPADTAIGDEITVLIYFDSEDRIIATTEKPKATVGEFAFLRVVDVNKVGAFLDWGLPKDLLVPYIQQANKMQKGAYYVVYVYQDEESERVTASARLSRFLDKTPADYPQWEKLNGLIMAKTDLGYKVIIENAHTGMLYHNEVFTN
;
A
#
# COMPACT_ATOMS: atom_id res chain seq x y z
N MET A 1 0.91 4.89 -23.99
CA MET A 1 0.84 5.82 -22.85
C MET A 1 1.45 5.18 -21.62
N LYS A 2 1.99 6.01 -20.71
CA LYS A 2 2.47 5.54 -19.40
C LYS A 2 1.27 5.47 -18.46
N GLU A 3 0.81 4.27 -18.17
CA GLU A 3 -0.28 4.03 -17.22
C GLU A 3 0.19 4.41 -15.81
N ILE A 4 -0.55 5.30 -15.13
CA ILE A 4 -0.27 5.69 -13.74
C ILE A 4 -0.88 4.68 -12.80
N LYS A 5 -0.03 4.05 -11.98
CA LYS A 5 -0.44 3.03 -11.02
C LYS A 5 -0.69 3.66 -9.65
N ILE A 6 -1.96 3.90 -9.32
CA ILE A 6 -2.36 4.49 -8.04
C ILE A 6 -2.05 3.51 -6.88
N GLY A 7 -1.52 4.04 -5.80
CA GLY A 7 -1.04 3.29 -4.64
C GLY A 7 0.27 2.54 -4.86
N GLN A 8 0.94 2.76 -6.00
CA GLN A 8 2.25 2.19 -6.35
C GLN A 8 3.25 3.29 -6.74
N TYR A 9 4.51 2.89 -6.86
CA TYR A 9 5.56 3.77 -7.34
C TYR A 9 5.49 3.94 -8.86
N ASN A 10 5.63 5.18 -9.29
CA ASN A 10 5.69 5.59 -10.68
C ASN A 10 6.91 6.48 -10.86
N THR A 11 7.67 6.27 -11.93
CA THR A 11 8.74 7.20 -12.32
C THR A 11 8.15 8.22 -13.29
N LEU A 12 8.09 9.49 -12.92
CA LEU A 12 7.45 10.55 -13.70
C LEU A 12 8.41 11.71 -13.97
N THR A 13 8.23 12.38 -15.11
CA THR A 13 9.07 13.51 -15.50
C THR A 13 8.57 14.81 -14.87
N VAL A 14 9.48 15.63 -14.34
CA VAL A 14 9.16 16.97 -13.84
C VAL A 14 8.88 17.90 -15.01
N THR A 15 7.67 18.45 -15.09
CA THR A 15 7.24 19.34 -16.20
C THR A 15 7.31 20.81 -15.83
N LYS A 16 7.12 21.14 -14.55
CA LYS A 16 7.05 22.53 -14.08
C LYS A 16 7.41 22.65 -12.60
N ALA A 17 8.16 23.68 -12.25
CA ALA A 17 8.39 24.10 -10.87
C ALA A 17 7.43 25.23 -10.47
N VAL A 18 6.91 25.18 -9.24
CA VAL A 18 6.05 26.20 -8.62
C VAL A 18 6.45 26.39 -7.15
N ASP A 19 6.02 27.49 -6.53
CA ASP A 19 6.42 27.84 -5.15
C ASP A 19 6.09 26.77 -4.10
N PHE A 20 5.09 25.94 -4.37
CA PHE A 20 4.61 24.90 -3.45
C PHE A 20 4.97 23.46 -3.88
N GLY A 21 5.83 23.29 -4.89
CA GLY A 21 6.31 21.97 -5.31
C GLY A 21 6.64 21.84 -6.79
N LEU A 22 6.56 20.62 -7.29
CA LEU A 22 6.80 20.27 -8.70
C LEU A 22 5.55 19.63 -9.30
N TYR A 23 5.24 19.96 -10.54
CA TYR A 23 4.31 19.18 -11.34
C TYR A 23 5.05 18.09 -12.09
N LEU A 24 4.48 16.89 -12.05
CA LEU A 24 4.94 15.70 -12.73
C LEU A 24 3.98 15.34 -13.86
N ASP A 25 4.51 14.84 -14.96
CA ASP A 25 3.72 14.39 -16.10
C ASP A 25 2.95 13.11 -15.77
N GLY A 26 1.63 13.25 -15.58
CA GLY A 26 0.68 12.15 -15.41
C GLY A 26 -0.01 11.72 -16.70
N GLY A 27 0.42 12.22 -17.86
CA GLY A 27 -0.16 11.92 -19.17
C GLY A 27 -1.37 12.78 -19.55
N ASP A 28 -1.77 12.70 -20.82
CA ASP A 28 -2.90 13.47 -21.37
C ASP A 28 -4.25 12.93 -20.89
N VAL A 29 -5.08 13.79 -20.33
CA VAL A 29 -6.41 13.45 -19.80
C VAL A 29 -7.34 12.95 -20.90
N ASP A 30 -7.26 13.50 -22.12
CA ASP A 30 -8.11 13.09 -23.24
C ASP A 30 -7.77 11.68 -23.73
N GLU A 31 -6.56 11.20 -23.44
CA GLU A 31 -6.12 9.84 -23.73
C GLU A 31 -6.25 8.89 -22.51
N GLY A 32 -6.77 9.36 -21.37
CA GLY A 32 -6.93 8.58 -20.13
C GLY A 32 -5.79 8.72 -19.11
N GLY A 33 -4.96 9.75 -19.24
CA GLY A 33 -3.98 10.18 -18.26
C GLY A 33 -4.59 11.03 -17.13
N TRP A 34 -3.73 11.47 -16.22
CA TRP A 34 -4.11 12.21 -15.02
C TRP A 34 -3.74 13.71 -15.08
N GLY A 35 -3.23 14.17 -16.21
CA GLY A 35 -2.73 15.53 -16.37
C GLY A 35 -1.50 15.79 -15.50
N ASN A 36 -1.41 16.97 -14.91
CA ASN A 36 -0.28 17.32 -14.03
C ASN A 36 -0.52 16.85 -12.60
N ILE A 37 0.36 16.02 -12.07
CA ILE A 37 0.31 15.54 -10.68
C ILE A 37 1.28 16.35 -9.83
N LEU A 38 0.80 16.88 -8.70
CA LEU A 38 1.63 17.68 -7.80
C LEU A 38 2.49 16.78 -6.88
N LEU A 39 3.79 17.05 -6.83
CA LEU A 39 4.71 16.66 -5.76
C LEU A 39 4.95 17.88 -4.84
N PRO A 40 4.34 17.94 -3.65
CA PRO A 40 4.52 19.05 -2.71
C PRO A 40 5.98 19.33 -2.36
N ALA A 41 6.33 20.60 -2.17
CA ALA A 41 7.71 21.06 -1.91
C ALA A 41 8.43 20.28 -0.80
N ARG A 42 7.72 19.90 0.26
CA ARG A 42 8.29 19.13 1.39
C ARG A 42 8.77 17.71 1.02
N TYR A 43 8.35 17.21 -0.14
CA TYR A 43 8.70 15.89 -0.67
C TYR A 43 9.63 15.95 -1.88
N VAL A 44 10.05 17.14 -2.29
CA VAL A 44 10.97 17.32 -3.42
C VAL A 44 12.39 17.00 -2.96
N PRO A 45 13.10 16.03 -3.58
CA PRO A 45 14.51 15.78 -3.31
C PRO A 45 15.35 17.01 -3.66
N ALA A 46 16.48 17.15 -2.96
CA ALA A 46 17.45 18.21 -3.27
C ALA A 46 17.89 18.15 -4.73
N ASP A 47 18.13 19.32 -5.32
CA ASP A 47 18.66 19.50 -6.67
C ASP A 47 17.79 18.94 -7.82
N THR A 48 16.52 18.64 -7.56
CA THR A 48 15.57 18.22 -8.61
C THR A 48 15.26 19.38 -9.56
N ALA A 49 15.46 19.16 -10.86
CA ALA A 49 15.22 20.15 -11.92
C ALA A 49 14.07 19.76 -12.85
N ILE A 50 13.59 20.71 -13.66
CA ILE A 50 12.64 20.44 -14.73
C ILE A 50 13.30 19.53 -15.78
N GLY A 51 12.58 18.49 -16.21
CA GLY A 51 13.08 17.46 -17.13
C GLY A 51 13.61 16.21 -16.44
N ASP A 52 13.88 16.26 -15.13
CA ASP A 52 14.31 15.08 -14.38
C ASP A 52 13.19 14.06 -14.22
N GLU A 53 13.56 12.78 -14.13
CA GLU A 53 12.65 11.71 -13.74
C GLU A 53 12.73 11.44 -12.24
N ILE A 54 11.59 11.32 -11.59
CA ILE A 54 11.48 11.05 -10.15
C ILE A 54 10.57 9.87 -9.88
N THR A 55 11.01 8.93 -9.05
CA THR A 55 10.18 7.82 -8.57
C THR A 55 9.38 8.27 -7.35
N VAL A 56 8.06 8.28 -7.47
CA VAL A 56 7.10 8.76 -6.47
C VAL A 56 5.97 7.75 -6.28
N LEU A 57 5.43 7.68 -5.07
CA LEU A 57 4.16 7.01 -4.83
C LEU A 57 3.01 7.95 -5.24
N ILE A 58 2.07 7.45 -6.02
CA ILE A 58 0.86 8.20 -6.41
C ILE A 58 -0.32 7.75 -5.57
N TYR A 59 -1.09 8.67 -5.00
CA TYR A 59 -2.30 8.37 -4.24
C TYR A 59 -3.25 9.57 -4.22
N PHE A 60 -4.45 9.41 -3.67
CA PHE A 60 -5.36 10.53 -3.41
C PHE A 60 -5.14 11.05 -1.99
N ASP A 61 -4.99 12.36 -1.82
CA ASP A 61 -4.89 12.99 -0.50
C ASP A 61 -6.25 13.00 0.25
N SER A 62 -6.32 13.73 1.37
CA SER A 62 -7.54 13.85 2.18
C SER A 62 -8.61 14.76 1.56
N GLU A 63 -8.27 15.50 0.50
CA GLU A 63 -9.16 16.36 -0.28
C GLU A 63 -9.55 15.70 -1.62
N ASP A 64 -9.29 14.39 -1.76
CA ASP A 64 -9.58 13.60 -2.96
C ASP A 64 -8.86 14.10 -4.22
N ARG A 65 -7.68 14.71 -4.06
CA ARG A 65 -6.81 15.11 -5.18
C ARG A 65 -5.73 14.08 -5.40
N ILE A 66 -5.45 13.75 -6.67
CA ILE A 66 -4.29 12.94 -7.03
C ILE A 66 -3.00 13.70 -6.69
N ILE A 67 -2.09 13.03 -5.99
CA ILE A 67 -0.86 13.63 -5.47
C ILE A 67 0.28 12.63 -5.52
N ALA A 68 1.50 13.15 -5.66
CA ALA A 68 2.74 12.40 -5.58
C ALA A 68 3.43 12.62 -4.24
N THR A 69 4.13 11.61 -3.74
CA THR A 69 5.03 11.73 -2.59
C THR A 69 6.28 10.87 -2.78
N THR A 70 7.40 11.32 -2.21
CA THR A 70 8.63 10.53 -2.06
C THR A 70 8.70 9.81 -0.71
N GLU A 71 7.70 10.04 0.17
CA GLU A 71 7.56 9.26 1.39
C GLU A 71 7.25 7.80 1.08
N LYS A 72 7.76 6.91 1.93
CA LYS A 72 7.59 5.48 1.79
C LYS A 72 6.43 5.03 2.68
N PRO A 73 5.31 4.54 2.10
CA PRO A 73 4.28 3.93 2.90
C PRO A 73 4.80 2.61 3.49
N LYS A 74 4.09 2.09 4.49
CA LYS A 74 4.37 0.78 5.06
C LYS A 74 4.02 -0.38 4.13
N ALA A 75 3.20 -0.12 3.10
CA ALA A 75 2.85 -1.05 2.04
C ALA A 75 2.24 -0.30 0.84
N THR A 76 2.32 -0.90 -0.33
CA THR A 76 1.75 -0.40 -1.59
C THR A 76 0.58 -1.27 -2.04
N VAL A 77 -0.19 -0.81 -3.01
CA VAL A 77 -1.28 -1.60 -3.62
C VAL A 77 -0.70 -2.90 -4.17
N GLY A 78 -1.28 -4.02 -3.75
CA GLY A 78 -0.80 -5.36 -4.06
C GLY A 78 -0.13 -6.06 -2.88
N GLU A 79 0.09 -5.37 -1.76
CA GLU A 79 0.84 -5.89 -0.62
C GLU A 79 -0.02 -6.16 0.63
N PHE A 80 0.34 -7.22 1.33
CA PHE A 80 -0.11 -7.52 2.69
C PHE A 80 0.76 -6.77 3.70
N ALA A 81 0.11 -6.22 4.73
CA ALA A 81 0.79 -5.44 5.76
C ALA A 81 0.17 -5.62 7.13
N PHE A 82 1.00 -5.57 8.18
CA PHE A 82 0.56 -5.54 9.57
C PHE A 82 0.56 -4.11 10.09
N LEU A 83 -0.62 -3.49 10.12
CA LEU A 83 -0.76 -2.05 10.36
C LEU A 83 -1.56 -1.79 11.64
N ARG A 84 -1.23 -0.66 12.30
CA ARG A 84 -1.91 -0.19 13.51
C ARG A 84 -3.16 0.61 13.14
N VAL A 85 -4.26 0.37 13.84
CA VAL A 85 -5.46 1.22 13.75
C VAL A 85 -5.22 2.52 14.52
N VAL A 86 -5.28 3.65 13.83
CA VAL A 86 -5.15 4.99 14.44
C VAL A 86 -6.49 5.61 14.75
N ASP A 87 -7.55 5.23 14.02
CA ASP A 87 -8.90 5.70 14.31
C ASP A 87 -9.99 4.72 13.88
N VAL A 88 -11.18 4.86 14.45
CA VAL A 88 -12.39 4.10 14.05
C VAL A 88 -13.59 5.03 14.11
N ASN A 89 -14.37 5.08 13.03
CA ASN A 89 -15.56 5.93 12.95
C ASN A 89 -16.73 5.21 12.24
N LYS A 90 -17.72 5.97 11.76
CA LYS A 90 -18.93 5.42 11.13
C LYS A 90 -18.70 4.69 9.81
N VAL A 91 -17.59 4.93 9.10
CA VAL A 91 -17.32 4.27 7.80
C VAL A 91 -16.42 3.04 7.94
N GLY A 92 -15.61 2.97 8.99
CA GLY A 92 -14.69 1.86 9.21
C GLY A 92 -13.55 2.21 10.14
N ALA A 93 -12.44 1.48 10.00
CA ALA A 93 -11.20 1.72 10.73
C ALA A 93 -10.15 2.36 9.81
N PHE A 94 -9.29 3.20 10.37
CA PHE A 94 -8.20 3.87 9.67
C PHE A 94 -6.88 3.33 10.19
N LEU A 95 -6.07 2.80 9.29
CA LEU A 95 -4.78 2.19 9.56
C LEU A 95 -3.65 3.15 9.21
N ASP A 96 -2.65 3.24 10.10
CA ASP A 96 -1.43 4.01 9.88
C ASP A 96 -0.67 3.46 8.67
N TRP A 97 -0.79 4.17 7.55
CA TRP A 97 -0.18 3.82 6.28
C TRP A 97 1.30 4.25 6.19
N GLY A 98 1.77 5.08 7.12
CA GLY A 98 3.06 5.75 7.02
C GLY A 98 3.06 6.97 6.08
N LEU A 99 1.89 7.42 5.64
CA LEU A 99 1.68 8.65 4.87
C LEU A 99 0.79 9.61 5.67
N PRO A 100 0.67 10.88 5.27
CA PRO A 100 -0.26 11.83 5.91
C PRO A 100 -1.73 11.39 5.87
N LYS A 101 -2.08 10.48 4.95
CA LYS A 101 -3.39 9.86 4.84
C LYS A 101 -3.32 8.42 5.35
N ASP A 102 -4.28 8.06 6.19
CA ASP A 102 -4.46 6.70 6.68
C ASP A 102 -5.27 5.84 5.70
N LEU A 103 -5.04 4.52 5.72
CA LEU A 103 -5.80 3.56 4.93
C LEU A 103 -7.14 3.26 5.60
N LEU A 104 -8.23 3.54 4.91
CA LEU A 104 -9.55 3.09 5.33
C LEU A 104 -9.67 1.57 5.14
N VAL A 105 -10.19 0.89 6.16
CA VAL A 105 -10.75 -0.46 6.08
C VAL A 105 -12.25 -0.36 6.35
N PRO A 106 -13.08 -0.34 5.29
CA PRO A 106 -14.53 -0.29 5.44
C PRO A 106 -15.04 -1.47 6.26
N TYR A 107 -16.15 -1.31 6.99
CA TYR A 107 -16.69 -2.40 7.82
C TYR A 107 -16.96 -3.68 7.04
N ILE A 108 -17.38 -3.58 5.77
CA ILE A 108 -17.59 -4.74 4.90
C ILE A 108 -16.30 -5.48 4.54
N GLN A 109 -15.13 -4.84 4.66
CA GLN A 109 -13.82 -5.42 4.39
C GLN A 109 -13.11 -5.89 5.68
N GLN A 110 -13.72 -5.70 6.86
CA GLN A 110 -13.18 -6.21 8.11
C GLN A 110 -13.55 -7.70 8.27
N ALA A 111 -12.59 -8.52 8.74
CA ALA A 111 -12.86 -9.90 9.15
C ALA A 111 -13.51 -9.96 10.53
N ASN A 112 -13.06 -9.09 11.44
CA ASN A 112 -13.62 -8.84 12.75
C ASN A 112 -13.57 -7.33 13.01
N LYS A 113 -14.44 -6.82 13.90
CA LYS A 113 -14.46 -5.39 14.24
C LYS A 113 -13.07 -4.93 14.72
N MET A 114 -12.49 -3.99 13.98
CA MET A 114 -11.19 -3.43 14.30
C MET A 114 -11.28 -2.45 15.48
N GLN A 115 -10.22 -2.43 16.30
CA GLN A 115 -10.14 -1.59 17.50
C GLN A 115 -8.98 -0.61 17.40
N LYS A 116 -9.23 0.66 17.76
CA LYS A 116 -8.20 1.70 17.81
C LYS A 116 -7.04 1.25 18.70
N GLY A 117 -5.82 1.43 18.21
CA GLY A 117 -4.57 1.04 18.88
C GLY A 117 -4.13 -0.41 18.61
N ALA A 118 -5.02 -1.30 18.18
CA ALA A 118 -4.66 -2.67 17.83
C ALA A 118 -4.05 -2.75 16.42
N TYR A 119 -3.40 -3.87 16.12
CA TYR A 119 -2.77 -4.13 14.83
C TYR A 119 -3.49 -5.28 14.11
N TYR A 120 -3.59 -5.17 12.78
CA TYR A 120 -4.24 -6.16 11.94
C TYR A 120 -3.43 -6.39 10.66
N VAL A 121 -3.42 -7.63 10.19
CA VAL A 121 -2.96 -7.93 8.83
C VAL A 121 -4.07 -7.55 7.86
N VAL A 122 -3.72 -6.78 6.84
CA VAL A 122 -4.60 -6.35 5.75
C VAL A 122 -3.90 -6.52 4.42
N TYR A 123 -4.68 -6.55 3.34
CA TYR A 123 -4.22 -6.41 1.98
C TYR A 123 -4.58 -5.01 1.46
N VAL A 124 -3.61 -4.28 0.92
CA VAL A 124 -3.79 -2.95 0.34
C VAL A 124 -4.16 -3.10 -1.14
N TYR A 125 -5.27 -2.49 -1.54
CA TYR A 125 -5.77 -2.57 -2.91
C TYR A 125 -6.38 -1.25 -3.37
N GLN A 126 -6.47 -1.05 -4.68
CA GLN A 126 -7.22 0.04 -5.26
C GLN A 126 -8.69 -0.41 -5.44
N ASP A 127 -9.62 0.33 -4.86
CA ASP A 127 -11.05 0.07 -5.00
C ASP A 127 -11.50 0.43 -6.42
N GLU A 128 -12.14 -0.50 -7.13
CA GLU A 128 -12.51 -0.31 -8.54
C GLU A 128 -13.60 0.76 -8.74
N GLU A 129 -14.50 0.93 -7.76
CA GLU A 129 -15.61 1.88 -7.87
C GLU A 129 -15.17 3.31 -7.56
N SER A 130 -14.38 3.48 -6.50
CA SER A 130 -13.93 4.82 -6.06
C SER A 130 -12.55 5.22 -6.56
N GLU A 131 -11.80 4.29 -7.16
CA GLU A 131 -10.39 4.40 -7.57
C GLU A 131 -9.41 4.70 -6.42
N ARG A 132 -9.88 4.71 -5.16
CA ARG A 132 -9.09 5.04 -3.99
C ARG A 132 -8.32 3.84 -3.48
N VAL A 133 -7.13 4.10 -2.93
CA VAL A 133 -6.41 3.09 -2.17
C VAL A 133 -7.11 2.85 -0.83
N THR A 134 -7.37 1.59 -0.54
CA THR A 134 -8.07 1.10 0.64
C THR A 134 -7.42 -0.22 1.10
N ALA A 135 -7.94 -0.82 2.16
CA ALA A 135 -7.43 -2.08 2.66
C ALA A 135 -8.54 -3.05 3.10
N SER A 136 -8.23 -4.34 3.08
CA SER A 136 -9.14 -5.42 3.51
C SER A 136 -8.46 -6.42 4.43
N ALA A 137 -9.14 -6.78 5.51
CA ALA A 137 -8.74 -7.88 6.38
C ALA A 137 -9.34 -9.23 5.95
N ARG A 138 -10.09 -9.28 4.83
CA ARG A 138 -10.60 -10.53 4.23
C ARG A 138 -9.52 -11.18 3.37
N LEU A 139 -8.43 -11.59 4.00
CA LEU A 139 -7.16 -11.99 3.36
C LEU A 139 -7.32 -13.12 2.32
N SER A 140 -8.23 -14.07 2.55
CA SER A 140 -8.49 -15.20 1.64
C SER A 140 -8.95 -14.82 0.22
N ARG A 141 -9.37 -13.56 0.02
CA ARG A 141 -9.71 -13.01 -1.30
C ARG A 141 -8.48 -12.68 -2.15
N PHE A 142 -7.35 -12.41 -1.52
CA PHE A 142 -6.14 -11.87 -2.16
C PHE A 142 -4.96 -12.85 -2.12
N LEU A 143 -5.07 -13.91 -1.34
CA LEU A 143 -4.08 -14.99 -1.33
C LEU A 143 -4.16 -15.78 -2.64
N ASP A 144 -2.98 -16.05 -3.21
CA ASP A 144 -2.82 -16.95 -4.34
C ASP A 144 -3.17 -18.39 -3.92
N LYS A 145 -3.93 -19.07 -4.78
CA LYS A 145 -4.44 -20.43 -4.60
C LYS A 145 -3.79 -21.42 -5.55
N THR A 146 -2.93 -20.96 -6.45
CA THR A 146 -2.13 -21.84 -7.30
C THR A 146 -1.12 -22.59 -6.43
N PRO A 147 -0.69 -23.80 -6.86
CA PRO A 147 0.36 -24.51 -6.14
C PRO A 147 1.64 -23.68 -6.10
N ALA A 148 2.08 -23.32 -4.89
CA ALA A 148 3.33 -22.62 -4.70
C ALA A 148 4.51 -23.52 -5.09
N ASP A 149 5.46 -22.98 -5.88
CA ASP A 149 6.68 -23.64 -6.28
C ASP A 149 7.89 -22.93 -5.64
N TYR A 150 8.05 -23.13 -4.33
CA TYR A 150 9.18 -22.60 -3.58
C TYR A 150 10.26 -23.68 -3.43
N PRO A 151 11.49 -23.44 -3.94
CA PRO A 151 12.61 -24.34 -3.75
C PRO A 151 12.89 -24.66 -2.28
N GLN A 152 13.22 -25.92 -2.01
CA GLN A 152 13.65 -26.32 -0.68
C GLN A 152 14.92 -25.56 -0.29
N TRP A 153 15.01 -25.14 0.98
CA TRP A 153 16.13 -24.38 1.56
C TRP A 153 16.27 -22.94 1.09
N GLU A 154 15.33 -22.44 0.30
CA GLU A 154 15.30 -21.02 -0.03
C GLU A 154 14.83 -20.19 1.16
N LYS A 155 15.50 -19.05 1.35
CA LYS A 155 15.07 -18.08 2.35
C LYS A 155 13.92 -17.27 1.77
N LEU A 156 12.76 -17.39 2.40
CA LEU A 156 11.55 -16.67 2.01
C LEU A 156 11.16 -15.60 3.04
N ASN A 157 10.44 -14.60 2.57
CA ASN A 157 9.80 -13.58 3.39
C ASN A 157 8.45 -14.09 3.90
N GLY A 158 8.18 -13.85 5.18
CA GLY A 158 6.97 -14.30 5.85
C GLY A 158 6.33 -13.20 6.69
N LEU A 159 5.02 -13.00 6.55
CA LEU A 159 4.21 -12.14 7.42
C LEU A 159 3.29 -12.98 8.30
N ILE A 160 3.46 -12.91 9.63
CA ILE A 160 2.61 -13.65 10.57
C ILE A 160 1.18 -13.10 10.54
N MET A 161 0.22 -13.96 10.21
CA MET A 161 -1.22 -13.65 10.14
C MET A 161 -1.92 -13.86 11.47
N ALA A 162 -1.65 -15.00 12.09
CA ALA A 162 -2.37 -15.47 13.26
C ALA A 162 -1.58 -16.58 13.98
N LYS A 163 -1.76 -16.64 15.29
CA LYS A 163 -1.35 -17.79 16.10
C LYS A 163 -2.45 -18.85 16.10
N THR A 164 -2.05 -20.12 16.09
CA THR A 164 -2.91 -21.32 16.15
C THR A 164 -2.33 -22.29 17.18
N ASP A 165 -3.03 -23.39 17.46
CA ASP A 165 -2.54 -24.40 18.40
C ASP A 165 -1.27 -25.11 17.89
N LEU A 166 -1.13 -25.26 16.57
CA LEU A 166 0.02 -25.93 15.95
C LEU A 166 1.23 -25.02 15.76
N GLY A 167 1.00 -23.71 15.63
CA GLY A 167 2.04 -22.73 15.31
C GLY A 167 1.47 -21.44 14.77
N TYR A 168 2.16 -20.81 13.83
CA TYR A 168 1.79 -19.53 13.25
C TYR A 168 1.40 -19.69 11.78
N LYS A 169 0.24 -19.16 11.40
CA LYS A 169 -0.13 -18.96 9.99
C LYS A 169 0.63 -17.77 9.44
N VAL A 170 1.21 -17.93 8.25
CA VAL A 170 2.10 -16.94 7.64
C VAL A 170 1.71 -16.71 6.19
N ILE A 171 1.79 -15.47 5.71
CA ILE A 171 1.77 -15.14 4.28
C ILE A 171 3.19 -15.19 3.77
N ILE A 172 3.46 -16.02 2.78
CA ILE A 172 4.78 -16.25 2.20
C ILE A 172 4.88 -15.47 0.88
N GLU A 173 5.97 -14.72 0.72
CA GLU A 173 6.27 -13.90 -0.48
C GLU A 173 5.07 -13.08 -0.96
N ASN A 174 4.32 -12.51 -0.01
CA ASN A 174 3.16 -11.67 -0.28
C ASN A 174 2.06 -12.34 -1.14
N ALA A 175 2.03 -13.68 -1.22
CA ALA A 175 1.16 -14.41 -2.15
C ALA A 175 0.44 -15.60 -1.51
N HIS A 176 1.19 -16.55 -0.94
CA HIS A 176 0.63 -17.83 -0.50
C HIS A 176 0.49 -17.90 1.01
N THR A 177 -0.31 -18.85 1.52
CA THR A 177 -0.36 -19.15 2.97
C THR A 177 0.57 -20.32 3.30
N GLY A 178 1.25 -20.24 4.43
CA GLY A 178 2.00 -21.33 5.04
C GLY A 178 1.77 -21.45 6.55
N MET A 179 2.45 -22.41 7.16
CA MET A 179 2.43 -22.69 8.60
C MET A 179 3.87 -22.82 9.11
N LEU A 180 4.20 -22.10 10.18
CA LEU A 180 5.41 -22.32 10.97
C LEU A 180 5.03 -23.04 12.25
N TYR A 181 5.47 -24.29 12.44
CA TYR A 181 5.12 -25.07 13.62
C TYR A 181 5.89 -24.59 14.86
N HIS A 182 5.27 -24.69 16.05
CA HIS A 182 5.90 -24.23 17.30
C HIS A 182 7.27 -24.87 17.58
N ASN A 183 7.48 -26.12 17.19
CA ASN A 183 8.74 -26.84 17.38
C ASN A 183 9.84 -26.44 16.38
N GLU A 184 9.52 -25.60 15.40
CA GLU A 184 10.45 -25.09 14.38
C GLU A 184 10.67 -23.58 14.49
N VAL A 185 10.07 -22.92 15.49
CA VAL A 185 10.27 -21.50 15.79
C VAL A 185 11.25 -21.36 16.95
N PHE A 186 12.40 -20.75 16.67
CA PHE A 186 13.45 -20.50 17.65
C PHE A 186 13.55 -18.99 17.93
N THR A 187 13.57 -18.60 19.19
CA THR A 187 13.78 -17.21 19.63
C THR A 187 15.15 -17.07 20.26
N ASN A 188 15.89 -16.01 19.93
CA ASN A 188 17.11 -15.64 20.65
C ASN A 188 16.80 -15.03 22.02
#